data_AF-A0A2V2YZT1-F1
#
_entry.id   AF-A0A2V2YZT1-F1
#
_cell.length_a   1.000
_cell.length_b   1.000
_cell.length_c   1.000
_cell.angle_alpha   90.00
_cell.angle_beta   90.00
_cell.angle_gamma   90.00
#
_symmetry.space_group_name_H-M   'P 1'
#
loop_
_entity.id
_entity.type
_entity.pdbx_description
1 polymer ?
#
loop_
_entity_poly.entity_id
_entity_poly.type
_entity_poly.pdbx_seq_one_letter_code
_entity_poly.pdbx_strand_id
1 'polypeptide(L)'
;MKSPFRMITLAAVGSCLLAAAPLSAFAETVTAVPISAPIYETAVPISAPVTAVPISAISIENARAVTVTTKLIEENTDLLSAKLSIPVISGLQDTAYQEKLNSEIEKQATDTLAELKTQAEEDKKSAAESGYEYHPYEMIVEYEVKSDGSQEAGGIFSMTTSTYTYTGGAHGGTFEAGYNVLNGTEAQAITLEQALGEGGFAKADSAVRYQIKQDPDRFYTDILDTFTGVTEDTQYYYENGIVQLVFQQYDVAPYAGGIVIVPVTEQPTAAASFTIDADKLAAGPKGTKLVPLRQAAEALGFKVAWNGTTHSAELSRGAQWTQVTVGQNSYFFNRVAPFELSAAPTIVKGSLYVPLDFFDQVLKLSVSEENGTVQITG
;
A
#
# COMPACT_ATOMS: atom_id res chain seq x y z
N MET A 1 65.44 -8.37 -9.58
CA MET A 1 64.40 -8.98 -10.45
C MET A 1 63.08 -8.87 -9.72
N LYS A 2 62.19 -7.98 -10.19
CA LYS A 2 60.86 -7.75 -9.61
C LYS A 2 59.88 -8.74 -10.23
N SER A 3 59.25 -9.56 -9.40
CA SER A 3 58.12 -10.41 -9.79
C SER A 3 56.89 -9.52 -10.04
N PRO A 4 56.14 -9.68 -11.15
CA PRO A 4 54.91 -8.92 -11.34
C PRO A 4 53.80 -9.56 -10.50
N PHE A 5 53.25 -8.76 -9.59
CA PHE A 5 51.96 -9.00 -8.92
C PHE A 5 50.89 -9.16 -10.00
N ARG A 6 50.30 -10.36 -10.12
CA ARG A 6 49.09 -10.56 -10.92
C ARG A 6 47.89 -10.14 -10.08
N MET A 7 47.34 -8.98 -10.41
CA MET A 7 46.06 -8.51 -9.93
C MET A 7 45.00 -9.49 -10.46
N ILE A 8 44.49 -10.37 -9.61
CA ILE A 8 43.29 -11.15 -9.93
C ILE A 8 42.13 -10.18 -9.76
N THR A 9 41.65 -9.66 -10.88
CA THR A 9 40.39 -8.93 -10.94
C THR A 9 39.30 -9.93 -10.54
N LEU A 10 38.84 -9.85 -9.29
CA LEU A 10 37.66 -10.56 -8.83
C LEU A 10 36.46 -9.92 -9.52
N ALA A 11 36.16 -10.39 -10.73
CA ALA A 11 34.89 -10.10 -11.37
C ALA A 11 33.82 -10.75 -10.49
N ALA A 12 32.96 -9.93 -9.89
CA ALA A 12 31.71 -10.36 -9.30
C ALA A 12 30.84 -10.89 -10.46
N VAL A 13 31.03 -12.16 -10.79
CA VAL A 13 30.23 -12.83 -11.83
C VAL A 13 28.96 -13.30 -11.15
N GLY A 14 27.86 -12.64 -11.53
CA GLY A 14 26.57 -13.27 -11.75
C GLY A 14 25.81 -13.68 -10.50
N SER A 15 25.13 -12.73 -9.86
CA SER A 15 23.76 -13.00 -9.42
C SER A 15 22.95 -13.23 -10.69
N CYS A 16 22.85 -14.48 -11.13
CA CYS A 16 21.89 -14.86 -12.15
C CYS A 16 20.51 -14.62 -11.54
N LEU A 17 19.86 -13.50 -11.90
CA LEU A 17 18.42 -13.38 -11.76
C LEU A 17 17.82 -14.51 -12.60
N LEU A 18 17.48 -15.62 -11.96
CA LEU A 18 16.41 -16.47 -12.46
C LEU A 18 15.16 -15.61 -12.40
N ALA A 19 14.83 -14.99 -13.53
CA ALA A 19 13.59 -14.27 -13.70
C ALA A 19 12.46 -15.30 -13.56
N ALA A 20 11.94 -15.46 -12.35
CA ALA A 20 10.61 -16.00 -12.16
C ALA A 20 9.66 -15.03 -12.86
N ALA A 21 9.30 -15.34 -14.11
CA ALA A 21 8.34 -14.53 -14.85
C ALA A 21 7.03 -14.49 -14.05
N PRO A 22 6.48 -13.31 -13.74
CA PRO A 22 5.17 -13.23 -13.10
C PRO A 22 4.12 -13.84 -14.05
N LEU A 23 3.26 -14.69 -13.50
CA LEU A 23 2.05 -15.18 -14.17
C LEU A 23 1.04 -14.03 -14.22
N SER A 24 1.29 -13.04 -15.08
CA SER A 24 0.40 -11.90 -15.27
C SER A 24 0.40 -11.50 -16.74
N ALA A 25 -0.24 -12.31 -17.59
CA ALA A 25 -0.86 -11.88 -18.85
C ALA A 25 -1.35 -13.07 -19.68
N PHE A 26 -2.65 -13.38 -19.59
CA PHE A 26 -3.39 -13.93 -20.73
C PHE A 26 -4.79 -13.33 -20.72
N ALA A 27 -4.90 -12.07 -21.18
CA ALA A 27 -6.18 -11.53 -21.63
C ALA A 27 -6.42 -12.02 -23.06
N GLU A 28 -7.38 -12.94 -23.24
CA GLU A 28 -7.90 -13.24 -24.57
C GLU A 28 -8.58 -11.99 -25.13
N THR A 29 -8.22 -11.63 -26.36
CA THR A 29 -8.80 -10.50 -27.08
C THR A 29 -10.28 -10.78 -27.39
N VAL A 30 -11.18 -10.16 -26.64
CA VAL A 30 -12.61 -10.10 -26.99
C VAL A 30 -12.84 -8.93 -27.93
N THR A 31 -13.31 -9.22 -29.13
CA THR A 31 -13.74 -8.23 -30.13
C THR A 31 -14.96 -7.46 -29.62
N ALA A 32 -14.82 -6.15 -29.46
CA ALA A 32 -15.90 -5.24 -29.09
C ALA A 32 -16.98 -5.17 -30.19
N VAL A 33 -18.24 -5.37 -29.80
CA VAL A 33 -19.42 -4.99 -30.59
C VAL A 33 -19.97 -3.68 -30.00
N PRO A 34 -20.17 -2.61 -30.79
CA PRO A 34 -20.69 -1.36 -30.26
C PRO A 34 -22.21 -1.44 -30.15
N ILE A 35 -22.76 -1.15 -28.96
CA ILE A 35 -24.18 -0.87 -28.79
C ILE A 35 -24.30 0.48 -28.09
N SER A 36 -25.08 1.36 -28.71
CA SER A 36 -25.26 2.77 -28.34
C SER A 36 -26.61 2.98 -27.63
N ALA A 37 -26.63 4.00 -26.75
CA ALA A 37 -27.78 4.75 -26.18
C ALA A 37 -28.33 4.32 -24.80
N PRO A 38 -29.10 5.19 -24.12
CA PRO A 38 -28.74 6.53 -23.64
C PRO A 38 -28.95 6.69 -22.11
N ILE A 39 -28.43 7.80 -21.60
CA ILE A 39 -28.36 8.24 -20.21
C ILE A 39 -29.75 8.64 -19.68
N TYR A 40 -30.11 8.23 -18.46
CA TYR A 40 -31.10 8.94 -17.63
C TYR A 40 -30.62 9.04 -16.18
N GLU A 41 -30.53 10.29 -15.73
CA GLU A 41 -30.13 10.75 -14.41
C GLU A 41 -31.38 10.98 -13.53
N THR A 42 -31.39 10.43 -12.31
CA THR A 42 -32.21 10.94 -11.20
C THR A 42 -31.52 10.66 -9.85
N ALA A 43 -31.05 11.71 -9.17
CA ALA A 43 -30.74 11.75 -7.73
C ALA A 43 -32.06 11.69 -6.90
N VAL A 44 -32.17 11.28 -5.62
CA VAL A 44 -31.54 11.63 -4.30
C VAL A 44 -32.12 10.59 -3.26
N PRO A 45 -31.86 10.54 -1.92
CA PRO A 45 -30.85 11.14 -1.01
C PRO A 45 -30.14 10.20 0.02
N ILE A 46 -28.97 10.68 0.47
CA ILE A 46 -28.19 10.51 1.73
C ILE A 46 -28.60 9.45 2.79
N SER A 47 -27.70 8.49 3.04
CA SER A 47 -27.29 8.01 4.38
C SER A 47 -26.09 7.07 4.25
N ALA A 48 -24.92 7.40 4.81
CA ALA A 48 -23.93 6.41 5.27
C ALA A 48 -22.76 7.05 6.05
N PRO A 49 -22.16 6.31 7.01
CA PRO A 49 -20.91 6.67 7.69
C PRO A 49 -19.67 6.33 6.85
N VAL A 50 -18.51 6.79 7.32
CA VAL A 50 -17.16 6.66 6.76
C VAL A 50 -16.91 5.30 6.09
N THR A 51 -16.59 5.33 4.80
CA THR A 51 -16.21 4.17 3.98
C THR A 51 -14.69 4.11 3.88
N ALA A 52 -14.09 3.02 4.32
CA ALA A 52 -12.80 2.58 3.79
C ALA A 52 -12.91 2.52 2.25
N VAL A 53 -11.82 2.83 1.54
CA VAL A 53 -11.76 2.65 0.08
C VAL A 53 -12.07 1.18 -0.21
N PRO A 54 -13.23 0.85 -0.81
CA PRO A 54 -13.57 -0.54 -1.07
C PRO A 54 -12.77 -1.04 -2.26
N ILE A 55 -12.19 -2.23 -2.14
CA ILE A 55 -12.14 -3.17 -3.25
C ILE A 55 -13.60 -3.34 -3.66
N SER A 56 -13.95 -2.86 -4.84
CA SER A 56 -15.32 -2.77 -5.32
C SER A 56 -16.06 -4.10 -5.16
N ALA A 57 -16.89 -4.22 -4.12
CA ALA A 57 -18.10 -5.05 -4.01
C ALA A 57 -18.10 -6.43 -4.71
N ILE A 58 -17.04 -7.24 -4.57
CA ILE A 58 -17.14 -8.67 -4.87
C ILE A 58 -17.28 -9.43 -3.54
N SER A 59 -18.49 -9.45 -3.01
CA SER A 59 -18.85 -10.39 -1.95
C SER A 59 -19.48 -11.60 -2.62
N ILE A 60 -18.82 -12.75 -2.49
CA ILE A 60 -19.37 -14.01 -2.98
C ILE A 60 -20.21 -14.63 -1.87
N GLU A 61 -21.52 -14.68 -2.08
CA GLU A 61 -22.41 -15.38 -1.15
C GLU A 61 -22.01 -16.87 -1.06
N ASN A 62 -21.87 -17.38 0.16
CA ASN A 62 -21.47 -18.75 0.47
C ASN A 62 -20.01 -19.13 0.12
N ALA A 63 -19.09 -18.17 -0.02
CA ALA A 63 -17.66 -18.46 -0.11
C ALA A 63 -17.19 -19.26 1.11
N ARG A 64 -16.45 -20.35 0.86
CA ARG A 64 -15.94 -21.25 1.89
C ARG A 64 -14.45 -21.06 2.06
N ALA A 65 -13.98 -21.19 3.30
CA ALA A 65 -12.56 -21.18 3.61
C ALA A 65 -11.82 -22.28 2.82
N VAL A 66 -10.74 -21.88 2.18
CA VAL A 66 -9.81 -22.71 1.44
C VAL A 66 -8.80 -23.32 2.41
N THR A 67 -8.42 -24.57 2.19
CA THR A 67 -7.39 -25.24 2.98
C THR A 67 -6.14 -25.43 2.13
N VAL A 68 -4.99 -25.11 2.70
CA VAL A 68 -3.68 -25.31 2.06
C VAL A 68 -2.88 -26.34 2.85
N THR A 69 -2.47 -27.41 2.18
CA THR A 69 -1.60 -28.44 2.73
C THR A 69 -0.22 -28.39 2.08
N THR A 70 0.76 -29.10 2.63
CA THR A 70 2.13 -29.09 2.12
C THR A 70 2.43 -30.37 1.36
N LYS A 71 2.94 -30.23 0.13
CA LYS A 71 3.72 -31.27 -0.55
C LYS A 71 5.20 -30.97 -0.34
N LEU A 72 5.88 -31.86 0.39
CA LEU A 72 7.29 -31.69 0.73
C LEU A 72 8.19 -32.39 -0.30
N ILE A 73 9.17 -31.67 -0.83
CA ILE A 73 10.32 -32.23 -1.55
C ILE A 73 11.58 -31.87 -0.78
N GLU A 74 12.35 -32.88 -0.38
CA GLU A 74 13.63 -32.69 0.32
C GLU A 74 14.74 -33.46 -0.41
N GLU A 75 15.83 -32.76 -0.70
CA GLU A 75 17.03 -33.35 -1.28
C GLU A 75 18.26 -32.80 -0.57
N ASN A 76 19.23 -33.67 -0.29
CA ASN A 76 20.51 -33.25 0.27
C ASN A 76 21.61 -34.06 -0.40
N THR A 77 22.39 -33.38 -1.23
CA THR A 77 23.44 -33.96 -2.07
C THR A 77 24.72 -33.14 -1.94
N ASP A 78 25.80 -33.62 -2.55
CA ASP A 78 27.04 -32.86 -2.69
C ASP A 78 26.98 -31.80 -3.80
N LEU A 79 25.82 -31.64 -4.45
CA LEU A 79 25.52 -30.57 -5.42
C LEU A 79 24.70 -29.46 -4.76
N LEU A 80 23.66 -29.82 -3.99
CA LEU A 80 22.76 -28.87 -3.35
C LEU A 80 21.98 -29.48 -2.18
N SER A 81 21.47 -28.61 -1.31
CA SER A 81 20.45 -28.85 -0.30
C SER A 81 19.14 -28.17 -0.72
N ALA A 82 18.04 -28.91 -0.79
CA ALA A 82 16.73 -28.38 -1.16
C ALA A 82 15.66 -28.83 -0.17
N LYS A 83 14.82 -27.88 0.27
CA LYS A 83 13.62 -28.14 1.06
C LYS A 83 12.47 -27.29 0.54
N LEU A 84 11.60 -27.92 -0.23
CA LEU A 84 10.47 -27.24 -0.88
C LEU A 84 9.18 -27.65 -0.18
N SER A 85 8.61 -26.73 0.59
CA SER A 85 7.25 -26.83 1.13
C SER A 85 6.29 -26.25 0.10
N ILE A 86 5.84 -27.07 -0.85
CA ILE A 86 4.98 -26.63 -1.96
C ILE A 86 3.51 -26.60 -1.47
N PRO A 87 2.79 -25.48 -1.60
CA PRO A 87 1.38 -25.41 -1.20
C PRO A 87 0.50 -26.23 -2.14
N VAL A 88 -0.45 -26.97 -1.57
CA VAL A 88 -1.51 -27.68 -2.27
C VAL A 88 -2.85 -27.15 -1.77
N ILE A 89 -3.51 -26.38 -2.64
CA ILE A 89 -4.76 -25.68 -2.38
C ILE A 89 -5.93 -26.64 -2.59
N SER A 90 -6.89 -26.60 -1.67
CA SER A 90 -8.13 -27.37 -1.74
C SER A 90 -9.32 -26.57 -1.21
N GLY A 91 -10.50 -26.75 -1.81
CA GLY A 91 -11.73 -26.09 -1.38
C GLY A 91 -12.10 -24.81 -2.14
N LEU A 92 -11.39 -24.49 -3.23
CA LEU A 92 -11.89 -23.50 -4.19
C LEU A 92 -13.19 -24.00 -4.83
N GLN A 93 -14.11 -23.09 -5.12
CA GLN A 93 -15.39 -23.44 -5.77
C GLN A 93 -15.18 -23.89 -7.22
N ASP A 94 -14.24 -23.28 -7.93
CA ASP A 94 -13.80 -23.69 -9.26
C ASP A 94 -12.64 -24.69 -9.16
N THR A 95 -12.96 -25.98 -9.31
CA THR A 95 -11.97 -27.06 -9.22
C THR A 95 -10.98 -27.07 -10.38
N ALA A 96 -11.38 -26.58 -11.56
CA ALA A 96 -10.49 -26.54 -12.72
C ALA A 96 -9.42 -25.47 -12.54
N TYR A 97 -9.80 -24.29 -12.06
CA TYR A 97 -8.86 -23.24 -11.67
C TYR A 97 -7.94 -23.71 -10.54
N GLN A 98 -8.48 -24.41 -9.53
CA GLN A 98 -7.68 -24.97 -8.44
C GLN A 98 -6.59 -25.93 -8.94
N GLU A 99 -6.94 -26.88 -9.80
CA GLU A 99 -5.99 -27.84 -10.37
C GLU A 99 -4.92 -27.15 -11.20
N LYS A 100 -5.31 -26.14 -11.98
CA LYS A 100 -4.38 -25.30 -12.75
C LYS A 100 -3.40 -24.59 -11.82
N LEU A 101 -3.88 -23.88 -10.81
CA LEU A 101 -3.05 -23.11 -9.88
C LEU A 101 -2.07 -24.02 -9.11
N ASN A 102 -2.54 -25.16 -8.59
CA ASN A 102 -1.68 -26.14 -7.93
C ASN A 102 -0.58 -26.65 -8.88
N SER A 103 -0.94 -26.95 -10.13
CA SER A 103 0.01 -27.44 -11.13
C SER A 103 1.05 -26.39 -11.49
N GLU A 104 0.64 -25.12 -11.63
CA GLU A 104 1.55 -24.01 -11.94
C GLU A 104 2.56 -23.76 -10.82
N ILE A 105 2.11 -23.75 -9.56
CA ILE A 105 3.00 -23.56 -8.39
C ILE A 105 3.98 -24.72 -8.26
N GLU A 106 3.50 -25.96 -8.35
CA GLU A 106 4.38 -27.14 -8.31
C GLU A 106 5.40 -27.08 -9.46
N LYS A 107 4.93 -26.80 -10.68
CA LYS A 107 5.79 -26.75 -11.85
C LYS A 107 6.88 -25.70 -11.66
N GLN A 108 6.54 -24.48 -11.24
CA GLN A 108 7.51 -23.42 -11.00
C GLN A 108 8.60 -23.87 -10.00
N ALA A 109 8.21 -24.42 -8.86
CA ALA A 109 9.16 -24.89 -7.85
C ALA A 109 10.07 -26.02 -8.38
N THR A 110 9.50 -26.99 -9.12
CA THR A 110 10.25 -28.13 -9.65
C THR A 110 11.16 -27.76 -10.84
N ASP A 111 10.74 -26.82 -11.69
CA ASP A 111 11.55 -26.30 -12.79
C ASP A 111 12.76 -25.56 -12.23
N THR A 112 12.56 -24.64 -11.26
CA THR A 112 13.66 -23.92 -10.61
C THR A 112 14.64 -24.88 -9.93
N LEU A 113 14.16 -25.93 -9.26
CA LEU A 113 15.03 -26.96 -8.69
C LEU A 113 15.86 -27.68 -9.77
N ALA A 114 15.25 -28.00 -10.92
CA ALA A 114 15.94 -28.66 -12.04
C ALA A 114 17.00 -27.75 -12.70
N GLU A 115 16.68 -26.47 -12.85
CA GLU A 115 17.63 -25.45 -13.34
C GLU A 115 18.81 -25.30 -12.39
N LEU A 116 18.55 -25.20 -11.07
CA LEU A 116 19.60 -25.12 -10.05
C LEU A 116 20.50 -26.36 -10.04
N LYS A 117 19.94 -27.56 -10.23
CA LYS A 117 20.73 -28.79 -10.36
C LYS A 117 21.68 -28.73 -11.55
N THR A 118 21.15 -28.32 -12.71
CA THR A 118 21.95 -28.20 -13.93
C THR A 118 23.10 -27.22 -13.74
N GLN A 119 22.81 -26.06 -13.16
CA GLN A 119 23.83 -25.04 -12.87
C GLN A 119 24.85 -25.52 -11.83
N ALA A 120 24.41 -26.17 -10.76
CA ALA A 120 25.27 -26.74 -9.72
C ALA A 120 26.27 -27.77 -10.28
N GLU A 121 25.84 -28.62 -11.23
CA GLU A 121 26.72 -29.58 -11.90
C GLU A 121 27.81 -28.88 -12.72
N GLU A 122 27.44 -27.86 -13.49
CA GLU A 122 28.37 -27.07 -14.30
C GLU A 122 29.39 -26.32 -13.43
N ASP A 123 28.92 -25.69 -12.35
CA ASP A 123 29.78 -24.90 -11.47
C ASP A 123 30.69 -25.78 -10.62
N LYS A 124 30.22 -26.95 -10.18
CA LYS A 124 31.07 -27.93 -9.51
C LYS A 124 32.18 -28.44 -10.43
N LYS A 125 31.88 -28.67 -11.70
CA LYS A 125 32.88 -29.03 -12.70
C LYS A 125 33.90 -27.90 -12.90
N SER A 126 33.42 -26.66 -13.05
CA SER A 126 34.25 -25.46 -13.20
C SER A 126 35.17 -25.23 -11.99
N ALA A 127 34.66 -25.46 -10.77
CA ALA A 127 35.41 -25.38 -9.52
C ALA A 127 36.57 -26.38 -9.48
N ALA A 128 36.31 -27.63 -9.88
CA ALA A 128 37.34 -28.65 -9.98
C ALA A 128 38.43 -28.30 -11.01
N GLU A 129 38.05 -27.75 -12.17
CA GLU A 129 38.99 -27.30 -13.21
C GLU A 129 39.83 -26.09 -12.78
N SER A 130 39.23 -25.20 -11.98
CA SER A 130 39.85 -23.94 -11.52
C SER A 130 40.59 -24.06 -10.19
N GLY A 131 40.43 -25.18 -9.48
CA GLY A 131 41.13 -25.48 -8.23
C GLY A 131 40.59 -24.74 -7.00
N TYR A 132 39.30 -24.39 -6.97
CA TYR A 132 38.63 -23.87 -5.77
C TYR A 132 37.58 -24.86 -5.26
N GLU A 133 37.21 -24.74 -3.99
CA GLU A 133 36.21 -25.59 -3.35
C GLU A 133 34.80 -25.22 -3.81
N TYR A 134 34.04 -26.22 -4.26
CA TYR A 134 32.62 -26.05 -4.56
C TYR A 134 31.82 -26.13 -3.26
N HIS A 135 30.94 -25.14 -3.05
CA HIS A 135 29.98 -25.15 -1.96
C HIS A 135 28.59 -25.51 -2.52
N PRO A 136 27.88 -26.49 -1.93
CA PRO A 136 26.56 -26.88 -2.40
C PRO A 136 25.58 -25.70 -2.45
N TYR A 137 24.74 -25.69 -3.48
CA TYR A 137 23.67 -24.71 -3.60
C TYR A 137 22.59 -24.97 -2.55
N GLU A 138 21.76 -23.96 -2.29
CA GLU A 138 20.61 -24.10 -1.42
C GLU A 138 19.33 -23.63 -2.10
N MET A 139 18.23 -24.34 -1.91
CA MET A 139 16.90 -23.90 -2.30
C MET A 139 15.90 -24.18 -1.17
N ILE A 140 15.22 -23.15 -0.71
CA ILE A 140 14.14 -23.28 0.29
C ILE A 140 12.88 -22.66 -0.31
N VAL A 141 11.78 -23.42 -0.28
CA VAL A 141 10.44 -22.89 -0.61
C VAL A 141 9.56 -23.00 0.62
N GLU A 142 8.96 -21.89 1.00
CA GLU A 142 7.98 -21.78 2.08
C GLU A 142 6.74 -21.05 1.58
N TYR A 143 5.61 -21.19 2.27
CA TYR A 143 4.39 -20.46 1.96
C TYR A 143 3.66 -20.01 3.22
N GLU A 144 2.87 -18.96 3.08
CA GLU A 144 2.05 -18.43 4.15
C GLU A 144 0.66 -18.04 3.62
N VAL A 145 -0.41 -18.55 4.26
CA VAL A 145 -1.78 -18.14 3.93
C VAL A 145 -2.08 -16.82 4.64
N LYS A 146 -2.41 -15.79 3.86
CA LYS A 146 -2.69 -14.42 4.30
C LYS A 146 -4.19 -14.15 4.44
N SER A 147 -4.99 -14.81 3.61
CA SER A 147 -6.45 -14.76 3.63
C SER A 147 -7.01 -16.09 3.14
N ASP A 148 -7.98 -16.67 3.87
CA ASP A 148 -8.48 -18.03 3.61
C ASP A 148 -9.61 -18.08 2.56
N GLY A 149 -10.08 -16.94 2.05
CA GLY A 149 -11.16 -16.88 1.07
C GLY A 149 -12.54 -17.22 1.62
N SER A 150 -12.72 -17.22 2.95
CA SER A 150 -14.04 -17.32 3.57
C SER A 150 -14.94 -16.12 3.23
N GLN A 151 -16.22 -16.22 3.61
CA GLN A 151 -17.14 -15.08 3.49
C GLN A 151 -16.69 -13.88 4.33
N GLU A 152 -16.13 -14.11 5.53
CA GLU A 152 -15.55 -13.05 6.37
C GLU A 152 -14.34 -12.39 5.72
N ALA A 153 -13.56 -13.16 4.96
CA ALA A 153 -12.45 -12.68 4.14
C ALA A 153 -12.91 -12.00 2.82
N GLY A 154 -14.22 -11.83 2.62
CA GLY A 154 -14.77 -11.25 1.40
C GLY A 154 -14.65 -12.15 0.17
N GLY A 155 -14.42 -13.46 0.35
CA GLY A 155 -14.20 -14.41 -0.74
C GLY A 155 -12.82 -14.31 -1.39
N ILE A 156 -11.88 -13.56 -0.81
CA ILE A 156 -10.52 -13.41 -1.35
C ILE A 156 -9.59 -14.39 -0.64
N PHE A 157 -9.14 -15.41 -1.36
CA PHE A 157 -8.03 -16.25 -0.94
C PHE A 157 -6.72 -15.57 -1.31
N SER A 158 -5.78 -15.47 -0.36
CA SER A 158 -4.46 -14.89 -0.59
C SER A 158 -3.40 -15.67 0.14
N MET A 159 -2.28 -15.93 -0.54
CA MET A 159 -1.09 -16.53 0.07
C MET A 159 0.17 -15.99 -0.58
N THR A 160 1.30 -16.14 0.10
CA THR A 160 2.61 -15.93 -0.51
C THR A 160 3.41 -17.22 -0.57
N THR A 161 4.34 -17.29 -1.53
CA THR A 161 5.43 -18.27 -1.52
C THR A 161 6.76 -17.55 -1.51
N SER A 162 7.64 -17.95 -0.60
CA SER A 162 9.01 -17.47 -0.50
C SER A 162 9.94 -18.49 -1.11
N THR A 163 10.69 -18.11 -2.15
CA THR A 163 11.71 -18.96 -2.78
C THR A 163 13.08 -18.36 -2.51
N TYR A 164 13.82 -18.97 -1.58
CA TYR A 164 15.21 -18.65 -1.31
C TYR A 164 16.13 -19.52 -2.17
N THR A 165 17.14 -18.90 -2.77
CA THR A 165 18.21 -19.61 -3.47
C THR A 165 19.58 -19.10 -3.04
N TYR A 166 20.53 -20.01 -2.89
CA TYR A 166 21.95 -19.71 -2.72
C TYR A 166 22.75 -20.45 -3.78
N THR A 167 23.44 -19.70 -4.63
CA THR A 167 24.27 -20.23 -5.73
C THR A 167 25.75 -19.84 -5.55
N GLY A 168 26.19 -19.66 -4.31
CA GLY A 168 27.52 -19.15 -3.98
C GLY A 168 27.56 -17.63 -3.69
N GLY A 169 28.74 -17.12 -3.37
CA GLY A 169 28.94 -15.72 -2.99
C GLY A 169 28.65 -15.41 -1.52
N ALA A 170 28.43 -14.12 -1.21
CA ALA A 170 28.30 -13.65 0.17
C ALA A 170 26.94 -13.95 0.82
N HIS A 171 25.89 -14.09 0.02
CA HIS A 171 24.53 -14.35 0.48
C HIS A 171 23.66 -14.92 -0.65
N GLY A 172 22.54 -15.55 -0.27
CA GLY A 172 21.50 -15.96 -1.22
C GLY A 172 20.52 -14.83 -1.51
N GLY A 173 19.53 -15.11 -2.35
CA GLY A 173 18.43 -14.21 -2.68
C GLY A 173 17.08 -14.85 -2.36
N THR A 174 16.11 -14.03 -1.98
CA THR A 174 14.72 -14.47 -1.77
C THR A 174 13.81 -13.73 -2.75
N PHE A 175 12.94 -14.49 -3.41
CA PHE A 175 11.82 -13.97 -4.18
C PHE A 175 10.51 -14.33 -3.49
N GLU A 176 9.65 -13.34 -3.27
CA GLU A 176 8.36 -13.49 -2.61
C GLU A 176 7.24 -13.24 -3.64
N ALA A 177 6.51 -14.30 -3.98
CA ALA A 177 5.41 -14.27 -4.95
C ALA A 177 4.06 -14.24 -4.24
N GLY A 178 3.13 -13.43 -4.73
CA GLY A 178 1.77 -13.32 -4.22
C GLY A 178 0.75 -14.03 -5.10
N TYR A 179 -0.11 -14.85 -4.49
CA TYR A 179 -1.23 -15.52 -5.18
C TYR A 179 -2.53 -15.02 -4.57
N ASN A 180 -3.32 -14.30 -5.36
CA ASN A 180 -4.58 -13.68 -4.92
C ASN A 180 -5.71 -14.15 -5.81
N VAL A 181 -6.70 -14.82 -5.24
CA VAL A 181 -7.78 -15.48 -5.96
C VAL A 181 -9.11 -15.04 -5.40
N LEU A 182 -10.00 -14.63 -6.29
CA LEU A 182 -11.41 -14.47 -5.96
C LEU A 182 -12.09 -15.85 -6.01
N ASN A 183 -12.50 -16.38 -4.86
CA ASN A 183 -13.03 -17.74 -4.70
C ASN A 183 -14.53 -17.85 -5.08
N GLY A 184 -14.82 -17.70 -6.37
CA GLY A 184 -16.15 -17.85 -6.97
C GLY A 184 -16.34 -19.12 -7.79
N THR A 185 -17.55 -19.32 -8.33
CA THR A 185 -17.86 -20.43 -9.25
C THR A 185 -17.06 -20.36 -10.54
N GLU A 186 -16.61 -19.17 -10.91
CA GLU A 186 -15.61 -18.90 -11.95
C GLU A 186 -14.46 -18.18 -11.25
N ALA A 187 -13.46 -18.93 -10.79
CA ALA A 187 -12.37 -18.34 -10.03
C ALA A 187 -11.39 -17.64 -10.97
N GLN A 188 -10.84 -16.53 -10.50
CA GLN A 188 -9.85 -15.76 -11.25
C GLN A 188 -8.76 -15.23 -10.32
N ALA A 189 -7.56 -15.08 -10.89
CA ALA A 189 -6.52 -14.28 -10.26
C ALA A 189 -7.01 -12.82 -10.19
N ILE A 190 -6.81 -12.19 -9.05
CA ILE A 190 -7.05 -10.76 -8.89
C ILE A 190 -5.79 -10.06 -9.38
N THR A 191 -5.92 -9.11 -10.30
CA THR A 191 -4.79 -8.27 -10.70
C THR A 191 -4.55 -7.18 -9.66
N LEU A 192 -3.34 -6.62 -9.61
CA LEU A 192 -3.06 -5.50 -8.71
C LEU A 192 -3.98 -4.31 -8.98
N GLU A 193 -4.27 -4.00 -10.25
CA GLU A 193 -5.23 -2.95 -10.63
C GLU A 193 -6.62 -3.20 -10.04
N GLN A 194 -7.14 -4.43 -10.16
CA GLN A 194 -8.44 -4.80 -9.60
C GLN A 194 -8.45 -4.71 -8.07
N ALA A 195 -7.36 -5.12 -7.41
CA ALA A 195 -7.23 -5.05 -5.97
C ALA A 195 -7.09 -3.61 -5.44
N LEU A 196 -6.46 -2.72 -6.20
CA LEU A 196 -6.29 -1.33 -5.80
C LEU A 196 -7.51 -0.46 -6.15
N GLY A 197 -8.27 -0.83 -7.18
CA GLY A 197 -9.43 -0.09 -7.67
C GLY A 197 -9.06 1.23 -8.35
N GLU A 198 -10.09 2.02 -8.70
CA GLU A 198 -9.91 3.28 -9.41
C GLU A 198 -9.04 4.29 -8.62
N GLY A 199 -8.01 4.83 -9.28
CA GLY A 199 -7.02 5.72 -8.67
C GLY A 199 -6.11 5.04 -7.65
N GLY A 200 -6.15 3.71 -7.55
CA GLY A 200 -5.45 2.95 -6.54
C GLY A 200 -3.92 2.94 -6.69
N PHE A 201 -3.39 2.95 -7.91
CA PHE A 201 -1.94 3.09 -8.13
C PHE A 201 -1.36 4.40 -7.57
N ALA A 202 -2.09 5.52 -7.69
CA ALA A 202 -1.65 6.78 -7.10
C ALA A 202 -1.63 6.73 -5.55
N LYS A 203 -2.56 5.98 -4.94
CA LYS A 203 -2.57 5.73 -3.49
C LYS A 203 -1.42 4.82 -3.09
N ALA A 204 -1.14 3.79 -3.88
CA ALA A 204 -0.03 2.87 -3.69
C ALA A 204 1.31 3.62 -3.73
N ASP A 205 1.55 4.46 -4.74
CA ASP A 205 2.72 5.33 -4.83
C ASP A 205 2.86 6.24 -3.60
N SER A 206 1.74 6.80 -3.14
CA SER A 206 1.71 7.66 -1.96
C SER A 206 2.08 6.89 -0.69
N ALA A 207 1.62 5.65 -0.54
CA ALA A 207 1.95 4.77 0.57
C ALA A 207 3.44 4.41 0.59
N VAL A 208 4.01 4.06 -0.57
CA VAL A 208 5.45 3.77 -0.69
C VAL A 208 6.29 4.98 -0.31
N ARG A 209 5.99 6.15 -0.88
CA ARG A 209 6.69 7.40 -0.56
C ARG A 209 6.53 7.80 0.90
N TYR A 210 5.38 7.54 1.51
CA TYR A 210 5.17 7.78 2.93
C TYR A 210 6.06 6.87 3.78
N GLN A 211 6.07 5.56 3.52
CA GLN A 211 6.89 4.60 4.27
C GLN A 211 8.38 4.91 4.18
N ILE A 212 8.88 5.26 2.98
CA ILE A 212 10.26 5.71 2.79
C ILE A 212 10.59 6.91 3.68
N LYS A 213 9.68 7.87 3.80
CA LYS A 213 9.89 9.06 4.64
C LYS A 213 9.86 8.78 6.14
N GLN A 214 9.19 7.71 6.59
CA GLN A 214 9.15 7.34 8.00
C GLN A 214 10.46 6.70 8.47
N ASP A 215 11.18 6.03 7.57
CA ASP A 215 12.42 5.30 7.89
C ASP A 215 13.45 5.42 6.75
N PRO A 216 13.95 6.63 6.44
CA PRO A 216 14.77 6.87 5.25
C PRO A 216 16.10 6.10 5.26
N ASP A 217 16.65 5.81 6.45
CA ASP A 217 17.93 5.10 6.60
C ASP A 217 17.86 3.63 6.13
N ARG A 218 16.65 3.07 6.05
CA ARG A 218 16.42 1.71 5.54
C ARG A 218 16.48 1.61 4.02
N PHE A 219 16.27 2.72 3.30
CA PHE A 219 16.11 2.74 1.85
C PHE A 219 17.33 3.34 1.13
N TYR A 220 17.35 3.30 -0.20
CA TYR A 220 18.37 4.04 -0.95
C TYR A 220 18.23 5.55 -0.74
N THR A 221 19.35 6.25 -0.62
CA THR A 221 19.36 7.68 -0.31
C THR A 221 18.68 8.56 -1.36
N ASP A 222 18.63 8.10 -2.61
CA ASP A 222 18.02 8.78 -3.77
C ASP A 222 16.65 8.17 -4.16
N ILE A 223 16.11 7.23 -3.38
CA ILE A 223 14.92 6.47 -3.76
C ILE A 223 13.69 7.33 -4.02
N LEU A 224 13.53 8.46 -3.32
CA LEU A 224 12.38 9.36 -3.53
C LEU A 224 12.42 10.01 -4.91
N ASP A 225 13.61 10.19 -5.48
CA ASP A 225 13.84 10.77 -6.81
C ASP A 225 13.83 9.71 -7.91
N THR A 226 14.28 8.48 -7.60
CA THR A 226 14.40 7.38 -8.58
C THR A 226 13.19 6.45 -8.63
N PHE A 227 12.31 6.46 -7.61
CA PHE A 227 11.10 5.65 -7.60
C PHE A 227 10.11 6.09 -8.68
N THR A 228 9.93 5.25 -9.70
CA THR A 228 9.08 5.49 -10.87
C THR A 228 7.60 5.15 -10.66
N GLY A 229 7.25 4.58 -9.51
CA GLY A 229 5.88 4.17 -9.18
C GLY A 229 5.71 2.65 -9.13
N VAL A 230 4.60 2.25 -8.51
CA VAL A 230 4.11 0.87 -8.47
C VAL A 230 3.61 0.48 -9.86
N THR A 231 3.99 -0.71 -10.32
CA THR A 231 3.62 -1.26 -11.63
C THR A 231 2.61 -2.39 -11.49
N GLU A 232 1.96 -2.77 -12.59
CA GLU A 232 1.03 -3.91 -12.63
C GLU A 232 1.68 -5.24 -12.20
N ASP A 233 2.99 -5.38 -12.41
CA ASP A 233 3.77 -6.59 -12.04
C ASP A 233 4.25 -6.60 -10.58
N THR A 234 4.02 -5.50 -9.84
CA THR A 234 4.43 -5.41 -8.43
C THR A 234 3.72 -6.50 -7.64
N GLN A 235 4.50 -7.38 -7.01
CA GLN A 235 3.96 -8.47 -6.21
C GLN A 235 3.15 -7.90 -5.04
N TYR A 236 2.06 -8.58 -4.69
CA TYR A 236 1.24 -8.17 -3.56
C TYR A 236 0.52 -9.37 -2.94
N TYR A 237 0.13 -9.23 -1.69
CA TYR A 237 -0.85 -10.12 -1.08
C TYR A 237 -1.98 -9.30 -0.44
N TYR A 238 -3.09 -9.95 -0.17
CA TYR A 238 -4.25 -9.35 0.46
C TYR A 238 -4.40 -9.91 1.87
N GLU A 239 -4.47 -9.01 2.85
CA GLU A 239 -4.58 -9.38 4.25
C GLU A 239 -5.42 -8.34 5.00
N ASN A 240 -6.42 -8.80 5.76
CA ASN A 240 -7.24 -7.94 6.61
C ASN A 240 -7.87 -6.71 5.92
N GLY A 241 -8.29 -6.85 4.66
CA GLY A 241 -8.88 -5.72 3.94
C GLY A 241 -7.87 -4.84 3.18
N ILE A 242 -6.58 -5.14 3.27
CA ILE A 242 -5.51 -4.25 2.83
C ILE A 242 -4.65 -4.96 1.78
N VAL A 243 -4.35 -4.25 0.70
CA VAL A 243 -3.33 -4.65 -0.28
C VAL A 243 -1.95 -4.37 0.32
N GLN A 244 -1.14 -5.41 0.42
CA GLN A 244 0.22 -5.38 0.92
C GLN A 244 1.16 -5.55 -0.26
N LEU A 245 1.81 -4.47 -0.70
CA LEU A 245 2.79 -4.52 -1.79
C LEU A 245 4.07 -5.19 -1.28
N VAL A 246 4.69 -5.98 -2.13
CA VAL A 246 5.90 -6.76 -1.85
C VAL A 246 7.00 -6.27 -2.78
N PHE A 247 7.90 -5.45 -2.24
CA PHE A 247 9.13 -5.06 -2.93
C PHE A 247 10.23 -6.07 -2.60
N GLN A 248 10.78 -6.67 -3.64
CA GLN A 248 11.83 -7.66 -3.55
C GLN A 248 13.12 -7.05 -3.00
N GLN A 249 14.07 -7.90 -2.62
CA GLN A 249 15.41 -7.44 -2.27
C GLN A 249 15.98 -6.59 -3.40
N TYR A 250 16.58 -5.45 -3.06
CA TYR A 250 17.15 -4.45 -3.97
C TYR A 250 16.18 -3.54 -4.72
N ASP A 251 14.86 -3.74 -4.68
CA ASP A 251 13.90 -2.89 -5.41
C ASP A 251 13.94 -1.43 -4.91
N VAL A 252 13.79 -1.23 -3.60
CA VAL A 252 13.70 0.10 -2.97
C VAL A 252 14.72 0.32 -1.86
N ALA A 253 15.38 -0.75 -1.42
CA ALA A 253 16.33 -0.77 -0.31
C ALA A 253 17.50 -1.70 -0.63
N PRO A 254 18.70 -1.46 -0.04
CA PRO A 254 19.82 -2.40 -0.16
C PRO A 254 19.47 -3.77 0.46
N TYR A 255 20.28 -4.80 0.21
CA TYR A 255 20.07 -6.17 0.72
C TYR A 255 19.68 -6.24 2.21
N ALA A 256 20.34 -5.44 3.05
CA ALA A 256 20.10 -5.39 4.50
C ALA A 256 18.69 -4.90 4.88
N GLY A 257 17.99 -4.19 3.98
CA GLY A 257 16.60 -3.79 4.14
C GLY A 257 15.60 -4.94 3.96
N GLY A 258 16.06 -6.09 3.44
CA GLY A 258 15.25 -7.27 3.17
C GLY A 258 14.17 -7.05 2.12
N ILE A 259 13.16 -7.91 2.13
CA ILE A 259 11.90 -7.67 1.44
C ILE A 259 11.16 -6.56 2.18
N VAL A 260 10.67 -5.56 1.45
CA VAL A 260 9.90 -4.45 2.01
C VAL A 260 8.43 -4.66 1.70
N ILE A 261 7.63 -4.78 2.76
CA ILE A 261 6.17 -4.82 2.67
C ILE A 261 5.60 -3.42 2.90
N VAL A 262 4.73 -2.98 1.98
CA VAL A 262 4.06 -1.66 2.06
C VAL A 262 2.54 -1.82 2.07
N PRO A 263 1.86 -1.50 3.19
CA PRO A 263 0.39 -1.51 3.24
C PRO A 263 -0.18 -0.32 2.47
N VAL A 264 -1.01 -0.59 1.45
CA VAL A 264 -1.73 0.46 0.73
C VAL A 264 -2.94 0.90 1.54
N THR A 265 -2.68 1.85 2.43
CA THR A 265 -3.67 2.48 3.32
C THR A 265 -3.83 3.95 2.99
N GLU A 266 -4.91 4.57 3.46
CA GLU A 266 -4.97 6.03 3.47
C GLU A 266 -3.85 6.56 4.35
N GLN A 267 -2.94 7.31 3.75
CA GLN A 267 -1.83 7.89 4.48
C GLN A 267 -2.35 9.02 5.36
N PRO A 268 -1.81 9.21 6.58
CA PRO A 268 -2.02 10.45 7.31
C PRO A 268 -1.59 11.59 6.39
N THR A 269 -2.54 12.46 6.01
CA THR A 269 -2.20 13.70 5.34
C THR A 269 -1.17 14.41 6.23
N ALA A 270 -0.02 14.77 5.65
CA ALA A 270 1.02 15.52 6.36
C ALA A 270 0.33 16.60 7.22
N ALA A 271 0.61 16.61 8.53
CA ALA A 271 -0.15 17.36 9.54
C ALA A 271 -0.55 18.72 8.97
N ALA A 272 -1.83 18.83 8.60
CA ALA A 272 -2.31 19.96 7.85
C ALA A 272 -2.08 21.19 8.74
N SER A 273 -1.43 22.23 8.20
CA SER A 273 -1.08 23.41 8.98
C SER A 273 -1.50 24.69 8.27
N PHE A 274 -1.95 25.65 9.06
CA PHE A 274 -2.27 26.99 8.62
C PHE A 274 -1.44 27.98 9.43
N THR A 275 -0.74 28.88 8.74
CA THR A 275 0.13 29.87 9.35
C THR A 275 -0.30 31.26 8.88
N ILE A 276 -0.45 32.20 9.81
CA ILE A 276 -0.79 33.60 9.51
C ILE A 276 -0.04 34.55 10.45
N ASP A 277 0.49 35.63 9.91
CA ASP A 277 1.12 36.68 10.71
C ASP A 277 0.07 37.36 11.60
N ALA A 278 0.42 37.62 12.87
CA ALA A 278 -0.51 38.13 13.86
C ALA A 278 -1.05 39.53 13.53
N ASP A 279 -0.30 40.33 12.75
CA ASP A 279 -0.71 41.65 12.25
C ASP A 279 -1.76 41.58 11.14
N LYS A 280 -1.90 40.42 10.48
CA LYS A 280 -2.91 40.16 9.44
C LYS A 280 -4.22 39.61 10.00
N LEU A 281 -4.27 39.26 11.29
CA LEU A 281 -5.50 38.82 11.95
C LEU A 281 -6.48 39.99 12.11
N ALA A 282 -7.76 39.71 11.92
CA ALA A 282 -8.79 40.72 12.16
C ALA A 282 -9.01 40.89 13.67
N ALA A 283 -9.21 42.14 14.11
CA ALA A 283 -9.52 42.44 15.49
C ALA A 283 -11.03 42.32 15.75
N GLY A 284 -11.41 41.45 16.66
CA GLY A 284 -12.76 41.30 17.18
C GLY A 284 -13.03 42.15 18.43
N PRO A 285 -14.21 41.99 19.05
CA PRO A 285 -14.54 42.63 20.32
C PRO A 285 -13.47 42.37 21.38
N LYS A 286 -13.14 43.38 22.20
CA LYS A 286 -12.14 43.28 23.29
C LYS A 286 -10.75 42.82 22.85
N GLY A 287 -10.39 43.00 21.58
CA GLY A 287 -9.07 42.64 21.06
C GLY A 287 -8.91 41.16 20.72
N THR A 288 -10.02 40.39 20.66
CA THR A 288 -9.99 38.98 20.25
C THR A 288 -9.41 38.85 18.83
N LYS A 289 -8.52 37.87 18.64
CA LYS A 289 -7.96 37.55 17.33
C LYS A 289 -8.95 36.74 16.51
N LEU A 290 -9.26 37.24 15.32
CA LEU A 290 -10.15 36.58 14.39
C LEU A 290 -9.38 36.05 13.17
N VAL A 291 -9.66 34.80 12.80
CA VAL A 291 -9.00 34.05 11.73
C VAL A 291 -9.97 33.87 10.55
N PRO A 292 -9.52 34.01 9.28
CA PRO A 292 -10.36 33.76 8.11
C PRO A 292 -10.73 32.27 8.04
N LEU A 293 -12.00 31.98 8.33
CA LEU A 293 -12.49 30.61 8.55
C LEU A 293 -12.21 29.70 7.36
N ARG A 294 -12.63 30.12 6.16
CA ARG A 294 -12.50 29.31 4.94
C ARG A 294 -11.05 28.96 4.66
N GLN A 295 -10.18 29.96 4.67
CA GLN A 295 -8.77 29.80 4.34
C GLN A 295 -8.06 28.87 5.33
N ALA A 296 -8.29 29.07 6.64
CA ALA A 296 -7.69 28.23 7.66
C ALA A 296 -8.25 26.81 7.61
N ALA A 297 -9.57 26.66 7.56
CA ALA A 297 -10.22 25.35 7.57
C ALA A 297 -9.86 24.51 6.33
N GLU A 298 -9.87 25.09 5.13
CA GLU A 298 -9.50 24.38 3.90
C GLU A 298 -8.01 23.97 3.90
N ALA A 299 -7.11 24.82 4.40
CA ALA A 299 -5.70 24.47 4.59
C ALA A 299 -5.48 23.32 5.60
N LEU A 300 -6.41 23.18 6.55
CA LEU A 300 -6.41 22.12 7.58
C LEU A 300 -7.19 20.86 7.16
N GLY A 301 -7.62 20.79 5.88
CA GLY A 301 -8.30 19.64 5.28
C GLY A 301 -9.81 19.58 5.52
N PHE A 302 -10.45 20.66 5.98
CA PHE A 302 -11.90 20.74 6.11
C PHE A 302 -12.55 21.22 4.81
N LYS A 303 -13.69 20.64 4.44
CA LYS A 303 -14.61 21.20 3.44
C LYS A 303 -15.45 22.29 4.07
N VAL A 304 -15.63 23.43 3.39
CA VAL A 304 -16.42 24.57 3.89
C VAL A 304 -17.54 24.93 2.91
N ALA A 305 -18.80 24.71 3.33
CA ALA A 305 -19.99 25.07 2.57
C ALA A 305 -20.64 26.33 3.17
N TRP A 306 -21.01 27.29 2.31
CA TRP A 306 -21.70 28.52 2.74
C TRP A 306 -23.19 28.44 2.43
N ASN A 307 -24.02 28.76 3.41
CA ASN A 307 -25.46 28.93 3.24
C ASN A 307 -25.82 30.43 3.30
N GLY A 308 -26.16 30.98 2.14
CA GLY A 308 -26.50 32.40 2.00
C GLY A 308 -27.83 32.80 2.62
N THR A 309 -28.75 31.86 2.83
CA THR A 309 -30.08 32.12 3.42
C THR A 309 -29.99 32.27 4.93
N THR A 310 -29.22 31.41 5.58
CA THR A 310 -29.05 31.40 7.04
C THR A 310 -27.81 32.17 7.51
N HIS A 311 -27.00 32.70 6.57
CA HIS A 311 -25.70 33.30 6.85
C HIS A 311 -24.80 32.39 7.72
N SER A 312 -24.73 31.11 7.36
CA SER A 312 -23.95 30.11 8.10
C SER A 312 -22.92 29.41 7.22
N ALA A 313 -21.83 28.97 7.85
CA ALA A 313 -20.81 28.12 7.24
C ALA A 313 -20.79 26.77 7.92
N GLU A 314 -20.85 25.70 7.13
CA GLU A 314 -20.71 24.33 7.56
C GLU A 314 -19.31 23.82 7.25
N LEU A 315 -18.69 23.16 8.23
CA LEU A 315 -17.36 22.58 8.13
C LEU A 315 -17.44 21.08 8.33
N SER A 316 -16.74 20.32 7.48
CA SER A 316 -16.62 18.86 7.64
C SER A 316 -15.24 18.31 7.31
N ARG A 317 -14.79 17.34 8.09
CA ARG A 317 -13.54 16.57 7.90
C ARG A 317 -13.74 15.17 8.46
N GLY A 318 -13.86 14.16 7.58
CA GLY A 318 -14.24 12.80 7.99
C GLY A 318 -15.60 12.79 8.71
N ALA A 319 -15.65 12.22 9.92
CA ALA A 319 -16.85 12.20 10.77
C ALA A 319 -17.10 13.49 11.56
N GLN A 320 -16.15 14.44 11.56
CA GLN A 320 -16.29 15.71 12.26
C GLN A 320 -17.13 16.67 11.43
N TRP A 321 -18.21 17.20 12.01
CA TRP A 321 -19.05 18.24 11.43
C TRP A 321 -19.34 19.33 12.45
N THR A 322 -19.34 20.59 12.02
CA THR A 322 -19.82 21.72 12.81
C THR A 322 -20.38 22.82 11.91
N GLN A 323 -21.16 23.72 12.51
CA GLN A 323 -21.73 24.88 11.83
C GLN A 323 -21.52 26.13 12.68
N VAL A 324 -21.20 27.23 12.00
CA VAL A 324 -21.13 28.56 12.59
C VAL A 324 -22.07 29.51 11.87
N THR A 325 -22.76 30.36 12.62
CA THR A 325 -23.73 31.34 12.09
C THR A 325 -23.24 32.75 12.40
N VAL A 326 -23.28 33.62 11.38
CA VAL A 326 -22.84 35.02 11.53
C VAL A 326 -23.61 35.72 12.65
N GLY A 327 -22.89 36.36 13.56
CA GLY A 327 -23.45 37.12 14.68
C GLY A 327 -23.92 36.28 15.87
N GLN A 328 -23.89 34.95 15.79
CA GLN A 328 -24.33 34.07 16.86
C GLN A 328 -23.14 33.49 17.63
N ASN A 329 -22.90 33.96 18.87
CA ASN A 329 -21.89 33.40 19.77
C ASN A 329 -22.39 32.10 20.42
N SER A 330 -22.62 31.07 19.62
CA SER A 330 -23.12 29.78 20.09
C SER A 330 -22.47 28.66 19.28
N TYR A 331 -21.54 27.95 19.89
CA TYR A 331 -20.72 26.93 19.25
C TYR A 331 -21.05 25.53 19.76
N PHE A 332 -20.90 24.53 18.90
CA PHE A 332 -21.27 23.14 19.19
C PHE A 332 -20.12 22.18 18.88
N PHE A 333 -19.91 21.20 19.76
CA PHE A 333 -18.98 20.09 19.56
C PHE A 333 -19.55 18.81 20.16
N ASN A 334 -19.55 17.68 19.43
CA ASN A 334 -19.96 16.35 19.92
C ASN A 334 -21.25 16.29 20.76
N ARG A 335 -22.33 16.96 20.29
CA ARG A 335 -23.66 16.91 20.93
C ARG A 335 -23.71 17.49 22.36
N VAL A 336 -22.71 18.27 22.78
CA VAL A 336 -22.78 19.03 24.03
C VAL A 336 -23.65 20.28 23.89
N ALA A 337 -24.16 20.79 25.02
CA ALA A 337 -24.89 22.05 25.04
C ALA A 337 -24.02 23.18 24.44
N PRO A 338 -24.60 24.10 23.67
CA PRO A 338 -23.84 25.17 23.06
C PRO A 338 -23.11 26.00 24.11
N PHE A 339 -21.91 26.41 23.78
CA PHE A 339 -21.05 27.25 24.61
C PHE A 339 -20.62 28.49 23.84
N GLU A 340 -20.25 29.53 24.58
CA GLU A 340 -19.73 30.77 24.02
C GLU A 340 -18.21 30.68 23.88
N LEU A 341 -17.68 31.32 22.84
CA LEU A 341 -16.25 31.57 22.66
C LEU A 341 -15.94 33.06 22.87
N SER A 342 -14.69 33.44 22.66
CA SER A 342 -14.21 34.83 22.81
C SER A 342 -14.86 35.85 21.87
N ALA A 343 -15.50 35.43 20.77
CA ALA A 343 -16.30 36.30 19.90
C ALA A 343 -17.31 35.49 19.06
N ALA A 344 -18.32 36.16 18.49
CA ALA A 344 -19.21 35.57 17.48
C ALA A 344 -18.55 35.56 16.08
N PRO A 345 -18.95 34.65 15.17
CA PRO A 345 -18.51 34.68 13.78
C PRO A 345 -18.92 35.99 13.11
N THR A 346 -17.99 36.65 12.40
CA THR A 346 -18.22 37.99 11.82
C THR A 346 -17.70 38.05 10.40
N ILE A 347 -18.40 38.78 9.52
CA ILE A 347 -17.94 39.04 8.16
C ILE A 347 -17.01 40.27 8.16
N VAL A 348 -15.78 40.10 7.69
CA VAL A 348 -14.81 41.18 7.47
C VAL A 348 -14.41 41.19 6.00
N LYS A 349 -14.68 42.30 5.31
CA LYS A 349 -14.40 42.48 3.87
C LYS A 349 -14.91 41.31 3.00
N GLY A 350 -16.11 40.82 3.29
CA GLY A 350 -16.76 39.74 2.53
C GLY A 350 -16.30 38.32 2.87
N SER A 351 -15.33 38.14 3.77
CA SER A 351 -14.89 36.84 4.27
C SER A 351 -15.42 36.59 5.68
N LEU A 352 -15.78 35.34 5.98
CA LEU A 352 -16.21 34.95 7.32
C LEU A 352 -14.99 34.70 8.21
N TYR A 353 -14.99 35.32 9.38
CA TYR A 353 -13.98 35.13 10.41
C TYR A 353 -14.59 34.54 11.68
N VAL A 354 -13.79 33.74 12.38
CA VAL A 354 -14.11 33.13 13.68
C VAL A 354 -13.01 33.43 14.69
N PRO A 355 -13.29 33.40 16.01
CA PRO A 355 -12.24 33.59 17.00
C PRO A 355 -11.22 32.45 16.99
N LEU A 356 -9.97 32.74 17.37
CA LEU A 356 -8.87 31.78 17.33
C LEU A 356 -9.12 30.53 18.19
N ASP A 357 -9.77 30.68 19.33
CA ASP A 357 -10.18 29.60 20.22
C ASP A 357 -11.19 28.64 19.59
N PHE A 358 -11.82 28.98 18.46
CA PHE A 358 -12.65 28.05 17.68
C PHE A 358 -11.86 26.82 17.21
N PHE A 359 -10.61 27.01 16.77
CA PHE A 359 -9.80 25.93 16.21
C PHE A 359 -9.38 24.92 17.30
N ASP A 360 -9.07 25.40 18.50
CA ASP A 360 -8.80 24.54 19.65
C ASP A 360 -10.09 23.95 20.24
N GLN A 361 -11.04 24.79 20.63
CA GLN A 361 -12.18 24.36 21.44
C GLN A 361 -13.23 23.58 20.65
N VAL A 362 -13.45 23.93 19.38
CA VAL A 362 -14.46 23.28 18.50
C VAL A 362 -13.81 22.29 17.55
N LEU A 363 -12.72 22.67 16.88
CA LEU A 363 -12.08 21.79 15.90
C LEU A 363 -11.08 20.79 16.52
N LYS A 364 -10.71 20.96 17.80
CA LYS A 364 -9.71 20.14 18.52
C LYS A 364 -8.34 20.11 17.84
N LEU A 365 -7.93 21.26 17.30
CA LEU A 365 -6.65 21.46 16.64
C LEU A 365 -5.67 22.14 17.59
N SER A 366 -4.37 21.94 17.37
CA SER A 366 -3.35 22.62 18.15
C SER A 366 -3.15 24.04 17.63
N VAL A 367 -3.15 25.02 18.53
CA VAL A 367 -2.91 26.42 18.23
C VAL A 367 -1.67 26.87 19.01
N SER A 368 -0.69 27.42 18.29
CA SER A 368 0.50 28.03 18.89
C SER A 368 0.70 29.45 18.37
N GLU A 369 1.28 30.30 19.22
CA GLU A 369 1.68 31.64 18.85
C GLU A 369 3.17 31.81 19.14
N GLU A 370 3.98 31.92 18.09
CA GLU A 370 5.43 32.10 18.22
C GLU A 370 5.90 33.21 17.26
N ASN A 371 6.82 34.05 17.73
CA ASN A 371 7.52 35.06 16.92
C ASN A 371 6.62 36.00 16.09
N GLY A 372 5.42 36.32 16.58
CA GLY A 372 4.47 37.19 15.87
C GLY A 372 3.65 36.49 14.81
N THR A 373 3.67 35.16 14.78
CA THR A 373 2.88 34.32 13.86
C THR A 373 1.96 33.41 14.66
N VAL A 374 0.77 33.17 14.14
CA VAL A 374 -0.16 32.17 14.65
C VAL A 374 -0.12 30.95 13.75
N GLN A 375 0.12 29.79 14.35
CA GLN A 375 0.14 28.51 13.68
C GLN A 375 -0.97 27.61 14.23
N ILE A 376 -1.70 26.99 13.31
CA ILE A 376 -2.75 26.02 13.61
C ILE A 376 -2.33 24.71 12.94
N THR A 377 -2.28 23.62 13.69
CA THR A 377 -1.88 22.30 13.17
C THR A 377 -2.94 21.26 13.54
N GLY A 378 -3.31 20.43 12.58
CA GLY A 378 -4.49 19.58 12.68
C GLY A 378 -4.31 18.09 12.58
#